data_AF-A0A817TP25-F1
#
_entry.id   AF-A0A817TP25-F1
#
_cell.length_a   1.000
_cell.length_b   1.000
_cell.length_c   1.000
_cell.angle_alpha   90.00
_cell.angle_beta   90.00
_cell.angle_gamma   90.00
#
_symmetry.space_group_name_H-M   'P 1'
#
loop_
_entity.id
_entity.type
_entity.pdbx_description
1 polymer ?
#
loop_
_entity_poly.entity_id
_entity_poly.type
_entity_poly.pdbx_seq_one_letter_code
_entity_poly.pdbx_strand_id
1 'polypeptide(L)'
;MAMACLVTVPKTDIKLKLVKDFTSGIFIDNSGSTCSQLTSIGKTVLQAELSICQATRFDHIVLWNSSAELCTNVALAKSEGGTYPITIFQNGATKNAFNQSDVIVFVTDGEIDNASVAQFQTHANENLNKALVICIMVHNKLPAPSQINVSVVAPLMMAANVLCLYYDGEVFYVLSSKGPISEHYKSSEILTDYEKLNTLDMKDLFHGTKIHDNVKLPDGHIALRENEQEIVAIDFNKFLAVKDLDLRLTLTEDDWKTLIQYAKIGNKLHDFRTFVAHMKNESIKIDKEGIRSKFDFIYLKQRDEIVSKIVQLKLNENSNSTELNQLRQQLYEISDQAKIEEIQYLQYMSLHLHTTRQFWSNIQNLIHEQEKGSYSINDFTFASNRANRAKISTTNADEYSDAINILDHSNVPLFECAICMEQGPFVLWLNAPSDLDCTTNDFIINFPLEGNEKLKNCIVSNPVCGFCAKSYINVAMNNANQLITLYREPCAGFIPLNWSNKSNRSLINTSLSNFNRK
;
A
#
# COMPACT_ATOMS: atom_id res chain seq x y z
N MET A 1 14.15 10.76 -20.34
CA MET A 1 14.14 9.36 -19.85
C MET A 1 12.79 8.91 -19.27
N ALA A 2 11.94 9.83 -18.79
CA ALA A 2 10.56 9.61 -18.31
C ALA A 2 9.64 8.72 -19.18
N MET A 3 9.65 8.90 -20.51
CA MET A 3 8.83 8.13 -21.46
C MET A 3 9.30 6.68 -21.69
N ALA A 4 10.39 6.23 -21.05
CA ALA A 4 10.95 4.91 -21.36
C ALA A 4 10.24 3.73 -20.67
N CYS A 5 9.47 4.00 -19.59
CA CYS A 5 8.75 2.95 -18.86
C CYS A 5 7.23 2.93 -19.11
N LEU A 6 6.63 4.09 -19.40
CA LEU A 6 5.23 4.22 -19.79
C LEU A 6 5.12 4.22 -21.31
N VAL A 7 4.23 3.37 -21.83
CA VAL A 7 3.95 3.28 -23.27
C VAL A 7 2.46 3.40 -23.50
N THR A 8 2.11 4.19 -24.51
CA THR A 8 0.75 4.27 -25.03
C THR A 8 0.68 3.40 -26.27
N VAL A 9 -0.15 2.37 -26.22
CA VAL A 9 -0.34 1.44 -27.34
C VAL A 9 -1.67 1.79 -28.03
N PRO A 10 -1.65 2.28 -29.28
CA PRO A 10 -2.87 2.67 -29.97
C PRO A 10 -3.67 1.44 -30.40
N LYS A 11 -4.99 1.56 -30.36
CA LYS A 11 -5.96 0.55 -30.76
C LYS A 11 -6.29 0.60 -32.25
N THR A 12 -5.27 0.64 -33.12
CA THR A 12 -5.48 0.67 -34.58
C THR A 12 -5.89 -0.71 -35.10
N ASP A 13 -6.87 -0.75 -36.01
CA ASP A 13 -7.34 -1.96 -36.71
C ASP A 13 -7.98 -3.07 -35.84
N ILE A 14 -8.46 -2.73 -34.65
CA ILE A 14 -9.13 -3.70 -33.79
C ILE A 14 -10.53 -4.03 -34.33
N LYS A 15 -10.73 -5.31 -34.65
CA LYS A 15 -12.05 -5.82 -35.04
C LYS A 15 -12.85 -6.23 -33.82
N LEU A 16 -14.11 -5.85 -33.83
CA LEU A 16 -15.10 -6.34 -32.88
C LEU A 16 -15.56 -7.74 -33.33
N LYS A 17 -15.41 -8.75 -32.47
CA LYS A 17 -15.78 -10.16 -32.74
C LYS A 17 -16.69 -10.68 -31.63
N LEU A 18 -17.51 -11.69 -31.90
CA LEU A 18 -18.24 -12.37 -30.81
C LEU A 18 -17.25 -13.17 -29.97
N VAL A 19 -17.50 -13.30 -28.67
CA VAL A 19 -16.62 -14.04 -27.76
C VAL A 19 -16.41 -15.49 -28.24
N LYS A 20 -17.44 -16.16 -28.77
CA LYS A 20 -17.34 -17.52 -29.36
C LYS A 20 -16.44 -17.62 -30.61
N ASP A 21 -16.11 -16.51 -31.27
CA ASP A 21 -15.31 -16.50 -32.50
C ASP A 21 -13.80 -16.48 -32.20
N PHE A 22 -13.42 -16.33 -30.92
CA PHE A 22 -12.05 -16.40 -30.43
C PHE A 22 -11.65 -17.83 -30.07
N THR A 23 -10.36 -18.15 -30.16
CA THR A 23 -9.86 -19.43 -29.62
C THR A 23 -9.98 -19.40 -28.09
N SER A 24 -10.64 -20.40 -27.53
CA SER A 24 -11.04 -20.41 -26.12
C SER A 24 -10.46 -21.60 -25.37
N GLY A 25 -9.95 -21.35 -24.16
CA GLY A 25 -9.42 -22.39 -23.28
C GLY A 25 -10.08 -22.33 -21.91
N ILE A 26 -10.54 -23.46 -21.40
CA ILE A 26 -11.03 -23.60 -20.02
C ILE A 26 -10.03 -24.38 -19.16
N PHE A 27 -9.70 -23.83 -18.00
CA PHE A 27 -8.71 -24.34 -17.05
C PHE A 27 -9.43 -24.61 -15.73
N ILE A 28 -9.70 -25.89 -15.46
CA ILE A 28 -10.57 -26.33 -14.37
C ILE A 28 -9.70 -26.92 -13.27
N ASP A 29 -9.81 -26.35 -12.08
CA ASP A 29 -9.25 -26.91 -10.87
C ASP A 29 -9.88 -28.28 -10.61
N ASN A 30 -9.07 -29.32 -10.46
CA ASN A 30 -9.54 -30.63 -10.00
C ASN A 30 -8.78 -31.07 -8.74
N SER A 31 -8.35 -30.10 -7.92
CA SER A 31 -7.70 -30.35 -6.64
C SER A 31 -8.63 -31.02 -5.63
N GLY A 32 -8.08 -31.51 -4.53
CA GLY A 32 -8.86 -32.19 -3.50
C GLY A 32 -9.99 -31.35 -2.88
N SER A 33 -9.90 -30.02 -2.84
CA SER A 33 -10.96 -29.15 -2.28
C SER A 33 -12.27 -29.26 -3.06
N THR A 34 -12.17 -29.50 -4.37
CA THR A 34 -13.31 -29.57 -5.30
C THR A 34 -14.24 -30.77 -5.06
N CYS A 35 -13.89 -31.69 -4.14
CA CYS A 35 -14.77 -32.76 -3.70
C CYS A 35 -15.87 -32.29 -2.74
N SER A 36 -15.76 -31.06 -2.23
CA SER A 36 -16.78 -30.45 -1.37
C SER A 36 -18.12 -30.30 -2.10
N GLN A 37 -19.23 -30.39 -1.36
CA GLN A 37 -20.58 -30.30 -1.94
C GLN A 37 -21.08 -28.86 -1.94
N LEU A 38 -21.69 -28.45 -3.06
CA LEU A 38 -22.50 -27.24 -3.18
C LEU A 38 -23.90 -27.52 -2.64
N THR A 39 -24.27 -26.84 -1.55
CA THR A 39 -25.53 -27.06 -0.84
C THR A 39 -26.76 -26.70 -1.68
N SER A 40 -26.63 -25.75 -2.59
CA SER A 40 -27.66 -25.29 -3.53
C SER A 40 -28.16 -26.41 -4.46
N ILE A 41 -27.24 -27.20 -5.02
CA ILE A 41 -27.53 -28.13 -6.11
C ILE A 41 -27.25 -29.60 -5.80
N GLY A 42 -26.68 -29.90 -4.63
CA GLY A 42 -26.35 -31.27 -4.22
C GLY A 42 -25.29 -31.95 -5.08
N LYS A 43 -24.49 -31.18 -5.83
CA LYS A 43 -23.33 -31.66 -6.61
C LYS A 43 -22.03 -31.27 -5.92
N THR A 44 -20.94 -31.95 -6.24
CA THR A 44 -19.62 -31.47 -5.84
C THR A 44 -19.25 -30.20 -6.60
N VAL A 45 -18.33 -29.40 -6.06
CA VAL A 45 -17.74 -28.26 -6.75
C VAL A 45 -17.24 -28.68 -8.14
N LEU A 46 -16.42 -29.74 -8.23
CA LEU A 46 -15.91 -30.23 -9.51
C LEU A 46 -17.04 -30.54 -10.50
N GLN A 47 -18.12 -31.17 -10.04
CA GLN A 47 -19.28 -31.46 -10.89
C GLN A 47 -19.97 -30.19 -11.40
N ALA A 48 -20.04 -29.13 -10.59
CA ALA A 48 -20.50 -27.81 -11.02
C ALA A 48 -19.55 -27.20 -12.06
N GLU A 49 -18.24 -27.19 -11.81
CA GLU A 49 -17.23 -26.65 -12.71
C GLU A 49 -17.24 -27.35 -14.08
N LEU A 50 -17.31 -28.69 -14.09
CA LEU A 50 -17.41 -29.48 -15.31
C LEU A 50 -18.72 -29.21 -16.07
N SER A 51 -19.80 -28.84 -15.38
CA SER A 51 -21.06 -28.49 -16.05
C SER A 51 -20.96 -27.21 -16.87
N ILE A 52 -20.08 -26.27 -16.47
CA ILE A 52 -19.75 -25.07 -17.25
C ILE A 52 -19.11 -25.48 -18.58
N CYS A 53 -18.18 -26.43 -18.53
CA CYS A 53 -17.52 -26.99 -19.70
C CYS A 53 -18.47 -27.78 -20.63
N GLN A 54 -19.51 -28.42 -20.08
CA GLN A 54 -20.48 -29.15 -20.90
C GLN A 54 -21.48 -28.21 -21.58
N ALA A 55 -21.77 -27.06 -20.96
CA ALA A 55 -22.70 -26.08 -21.51
C ALA A 55 -22.10 -25.22 -22.64
N THR A 56 -20.77 -25.11 -22.70
CA THR A 56 -20.05 -24.24 -23.65
C THR A 56 -18.94 -25.01 -24.34
N ARG A 57 -18.79 -24.83 -25.66
CA ARG A 57 -17.70 -25.47 -26.41
C ARG A 57 -16.41 -24.67 -26.24
N PHE A 58 -15.34 -25.35 -25.82
CA PHE A 58 -13.99 -24.80 -25.71
C PHE A 58 -13.04 -25.52 -26.67
N ASP A 59 -12.03 -24.81 -27.18
CA ASP A 59 -11.00 -25.39 -28.07
C ASP A 59 -9.95 -26.17 -27.27
N HIS A 60 -9.67 -25.71 -26.05
CA HIS A 60 -8.80 -26.37 -25.10
C HIS A 60 -9.48 -26.56 -23.76
N ILE A 61 -9.37 -27.77 -23.20
CA ILE A 61 -9.85 -28.09 -21.85
C ILE A 61 -8.64 -28.61 -21.09
N VAL A 62 -8.28 -27.94 -19.99
CA VAL A 62 -7.16 -28.31 -19.13
C VAL A 62 -7.70 -28.58 -17.74
N LEU A 63 -7.35 -29.74 -17.19
CA LEU A 63 -7.53 -30.03 -15.76
C LEU A 63 -6.21 -29.75 -15.06
N TRP A 64 -6.27 -29.14 -13.88
CA TRP A 64 -5.08 -28.84 -13.12
C TRP A 64 -5.28 -29.02 -11.61
N ASN A 65 -4.24 -29.56 -10.97
CA ASN A 65 -4.11 -29.76 -9.53
C ASN A 65 -2.60 -29.68 -9.17
N SER A 66 -2.03 -30.73 -8.57
CA SER A 66 -0.58 -30.94 -8.46
C SER A 66 0.10 -31.27 -9.79
N SER A 67 -0.67 -31.48 -10.85
CA SER A 67 -0.22 -31.62 -12.24
C SER A 67 -1.27 -30.99 -13.16
N ALA A 68 -0.89 -30.67 -14.40
CA ALA A 68 -1.84 -30.17 -15.40
C ALA A 68 -1.80 -31.03 -16.67
N GLU A 69 -2.96 -31.33 -17.22
CA GLU A 69 -3.11 -32.12 -18.44
C GLU A 69 -4.24 -31.64 -19.34
N LEU A 70 -4.12 -31.93 -20.64
CA LEU A 70 -5.20 -31.72 -21.60
C LEU A 70 -6.28 -32.78 -21.41
N CYS A 71 -7.51 -32.35 -21.22
CA CYS A 71 -8.65 -33.22 -21.01
C CYS A 71 -9.41 -33.45 -22.31
N THR A 72 -9.44 -34.71 -22.76
CA THR A 72 -10.27 -35.12 -23.90
C THR A 72 -11.66 -35.61 -23.48
N ASN A 73 -11.82 -36.00 -22.21
CA ASN A 73 -13.08 -36.48 -21.67
C ASN A 73 -13.27 -36.02 -20.22
N VAL A 74 -14.02 -34.94 -20.05
CA VAL A 74 -14.36 -34.34 -18.75
C VAL A 74 -15.10 -35.29 -17.80
N ALA A 75 -15.78 -36.33 -18.31
CA ALA A 75 -16.50 -37.28 -17.47
C ALA A 75 -15.57 -38.18 -16.62
N LEU A 76 -14.29 -38.23 -16.95
CA LEU A 76 -13.28 -39.00 -16.20
C LEU A 76 -12.55 -38.18 -15.14
N ALA A 77 -12.80 -36.87 -15.08
CA ALA A 77 -12.15 -35.97 -14.13
C ALA A 77 -12.50 -36.36 -12.68
N LYS A 78 -11.51 -36.28 -11.79
CA LYS A 78 -11.65 -36.56 -10.36
C LYS A 78 -10.96 -35.49 -9.54
N SER A 79 -11.49 -35.22 -8.36
CA SER A 79 -10.90 -34.33 -7.36
C SER A 79 -9.74 -35.02 -6.65
N GLU A 80 -8.52 -34.54 -6.84
CA GLU A 80 -7.31 -35.11 -6.24
C GLU A 80 -6.13 -34.11 -6.20
N GLY A 81 -5.12 -34.38 -5.38
CA GLY A 81 -3.93 -33.52 -5.28
C GLY A 81 -4.19 -32.18 -4.58
N GLY A 82 -3.20 -31.29 -4.67
CA GLY A 82 -3.27 -29.92 -4.13
C GLY A 82 -3.50 -28.86 -5.22
N THR A 83 -3.71 -27.62 -4.81
CA THR A 83 -4.01 -26.49 -5.70
C THR A 83 -2.72 -25.81 -6.15
N TYR A 84 -2.18 -26.17 -7.32
CA TYR A 84 -0.92 -25.63 -7.84
C TYR A 84 -1.07 -25.13 -9.29
N PRO A 85 -1.58 -23.89 -9.50
CA PRO A 85 -1.85 -23.39 -10.86
C PRO A 85 -0.58 -23.20 -11.72
N ILE A 86 0.61 -23.13 -11.10
CA ILE A 86 1.89 -23.10 -11.82
C ILE A 86 2.11 -24.35 -12.70
N THR A 87 1.50 -25.48 -12.37
CA THR A 87 1.64 -26.73 -13.12
C THR A 87 1.16 -26.60 -14.56
N ILE A 88 0.21 -25.70 -14.84
CA ILE A 88 -0.26 -25.34 -16.19
C ILE A 88 0.90 -24.88 -17.07
N PHE A 89 1.87 -24.14 -16.51
CA PHE A 89 3.01 -23.60 -17.23
C PHE A 89 4.23 -24.52 -17.23
N GLN A 90 4.26 -25.52 -16.36
CA GLN A 90 5.35 -26.52 -16.29
C GLN A 90 5.17 -27.61 -17.35
N ASN A 91 3.94 -27.93 -17.74
CA ASN A 91 3.66 -28.84 -18.83
C ASN A 91 3.56 -28.07 -20.16
N GLY A 92 4.38 -28.46 -21.15
CA GLY A 92 4.42 -27.81 -22.45
C GLY A 92 3.10 -27.84 -23.22
N ALA A 93 2.31 -28.90 -23.11
CA ALA A 93 1.03 -29.02 -23.80
C ALA A 93 -0.03 -28.06 -23.23
N THR A 94 -0.14 -27.99 -21.91
CA THR A 94 -1.08 -27.08 -21.23
C THR A 94 -0.63 -25.63 -21.31
N LYS A 95 0.69 -25.37 -21.27
CA LYS A 95 1.25 -24.04 -21.56
C LYS A 95 0.91 -23.58 -22.97
N ASN A 96 1.05 -24.47 -23.97
CA ASN A 96 0.70 -24.15 -25.34
C ASN A 96 -0.79 -23.87 -25.48
N ALA A 97 -1.66 -24.66 -24.85
CA ALA A 97 -3.09 -24.40 -24.81
C ALA A 97 -3.41 -23.02 -24.21
N PHE A 98 -2.81 -22.69 -23.05
CA PHE A 98 -2.95 -21.36 -22.45
C PHE A 98 -2.49 -20.25 -23.40
N ASN A 99 -1.36 -20.45 -24.08
CA ASN A 99 -0.79 -19.45 -24.98
C ASN A 99 -1.62 -19.26 -26.27
N GLN A 100 -2.21 -20.34 -26.80
CA GLN A 100 -3.01 -20.32 -28.04
C GLN A 100 -4.45 -19.84 -27.83
N SER A 101 -4.97 -19.85 -26.60
CA SER A 101 -6.27 -19.27 -26.29
C SER A 101 -6.22 -17.74 -26.25
N ASP A 102 -7.15 -17.09 -26.96
CA ASP A 102 -7.41 -15.66 -26.86
C ASP A 102 -8.36 -15.34 -25.69
N VAL A 103 -9.29 -16.26 -25.40
CA VAL A 103 -10.23 -16.20 -24.27
C VAL A 103 -9.88 -17.31 -23.28
N ILE A 104 -9.60 -16.93 -22.04
CA ILE A 104 -9.30 -17.87 -20.95
C ILE A 104 -10.48 -17.91 -19.99
N VAL A 105 -10.98 -19.11 -19.68
CA VAL A 105 -11.91 -19.35 -18.57
C VAL A 105 -11.15 -20.13 -17.51
N PHE A 106 -10.91 -19.52 -16.36
CA PHE A 106 -10.18 -20.11 -15.25
C PHE A 106 -11.15 -20.37 -14.09
N VAL A 107 -11.27 -21.63 -13.67
CA VAL A 107 -12.30 -22.07 -12.72
C VAL A 107 -11.64 -22.73 -11.52
N THR A 108 -12.04 -22.35 -10.31
CA THR A 108 -11.49 -22.86 -9.05
C THR A 108 -12.40 -22.58 -7.86
N ASP A 109 -12.30 -23.40 -6.81
CA ASP A 109 -12.82 -23.14 -5.46
C ASP A 109 -11.74 -22.79 -4.43
N GLY A 110 -10.48 -22.88 -4.85
CA GLY A 110 -9.34 -23.03 -3.97
C GLY A 110 -8.66 -21.73 -3.58
N GLU A 111 -7.76 -21.87 -2.60
CA GLU A 111 -6.88 -20.82 -2.11
C GLU A 111 -5.42 -21.27 -2.20
N ILE A 112 -4.52 -20.33 -2.47
CA ILE A 112 -3.08 -20.58 -2.49
C ILE A 112 -2.33 -19.54 -1.67
N ASP A 113 -1.15 -19.92 -1.17
CA ASP A 113 -0.30 -19.03 -0.39
C ASP A 113 0.40 -17.95 -1.25
N ASN A 114 0.91 -16.91 -0.59
CA ASN A 114 1.55 -15.78 -1.25
C ASN A 114 2.73 -16.18 -2.15
N ALA A 115 3.48 -17.23 -1.77
CA ALA A 115 4.62 -17.69 -2.55
C ALA A 115 4.17 -18.32 -3.87
N SER A 116 3.10 -19.13 -3.81
CA SER A 116 2.46 -19.77 -4.95
C SER A 116 1.81 -18.73 -5.87
N VAL A 117 1.21 -17.67 -5.32
CA VAL A 117 0.68 -16.54 -6.09
C VAL A 117 1.79 -15.86 -6.90
N ALA A 118 2.91 -15.52 -6.27
CA ALA A 118 4.03 -14.85 -6.94
C ALA A 118 4.68 -15.73 -8.02
N GLN A 119 4.81 -17.03 -7.75
CA GLN A 119 5.29 -18.01 -8.73
C GLN A 119 4.34 -18.11 -9.93
N PHE A 120 3.03 -18.21 -9.69
CA PHE A 120 2.03 -18.26 -10.77
C PHE A 120 2.02 -16.96 -11.60
N GLN A 121 2.10 -15.80 -10.94
CA GLN A 121 2.16 -14.51 -11.60
C GLN A 121 3.37 -14.36 -12.52
N THR A 122 4.54 -14.82 -12.10
CA THR A 122 5.76 -14.75 -12.92
C THR A 122 5.55 -15.41 -14.28
N HIS A 123 4.89 -16.57 -14.32
CA HIS A 123 4.62 -17.29 -15.57
C HIS A 123 3.39 -16.80 -16.33
N ALA A 124 2.33 -16.42 -15.60
CA ALA A 124 1.11 -15.92 -16.20
C ALA A 124 1.38 -14.59 -16.93
N ASN A 125 2.09 -13.66 -16.30
CA ASN A 125 2.23 -12.29 -16.80
C ASN A 125 2.89 -12.19 -18.19
N GLU A 126 3.79 -13.12 -18.53
CA GLU A 126 4.37 -13.22 -19.88
C GLU A 126 3.32 -13.56 -20.96
N ASN A 127 2.17 -14.10 -20.56
CA ASN A 127 1.15 -14.67 -21.43
C ASN A 127 -0.27 -14.11 -21.17
N LEU A 128 -0.42 -13.09 -20.30
CA LEU A 128 -1.72 -12.46 -19.97
C LEU A 128 -2.27 -11.49 -21.02
N ASN A 129 -1.56 -11.38 -22.15
CA ASN A 129 -2.02 -10.65 -23.31
C ASN A 129 -3.15 -11.44 -24.00
N LYS A 130 -4.34 -11.42 -23.41
CA LYS A 130 -5.56 -12.13 -23.83
C LYS A 130 -6.67 -11.15 -24.20
N ALA A 131 -7.56 -11.54 -25.11
CA ALA A 131 -8.73 -10.75 -25.48
C ALA A 131 -9.72 -10.64 -24.31
N LEU A 132 -9.88 -11.72 -23.54
CA LEU A 132 -10.67 -11.74 -22.32
C LEU A 132 -10.19 -12.84 -21.38
N VAL A 133 -10.09 -12.52 -20.10
CA VAL A 133 -9.84 -13.49 -19.02
C VAL A 133 -11.05 -13.55 -18.10
N ILE A 134 -11.68 -14.71 -18.00
CA ILE A 134 -12.85 -14.97 -17.16
C ILE A 134 -12.39 -15.82 -15.98
N CYS A 135 -12.48 -15.28 -14.77
CA CYS A 135 -12.14 -15.97 -13.53
C CYS A 135 -13.43 -16.37 -12.81
N ILE A 136 -13.67 -17.66 -12.60
CA ILE A 136 -14.89 -18.19 -11.99
C ILE A 136 -14.54 -18.83 -10.64
N MET A 137 -15.01 -18.22 -9.57
CA MET A 137 -14.93 -18.77 -8.22
C MET A 137 -16.16 -19.62 -7.95
N VAL A 138 -15.99 -20.93 -7.78
CA VAL A 138 -17.09 -21.86 -7.49
C VAL A 138 -17.07 -22.20 -6.01
N HIS A 139 -18.08 -21.79 -5.26
CA HIS A 139 -18.11 -22.07 -3.83
C HIS A 139 -19.55 -22.05 -3.30
N ASN A 140 -19.75 -22.56 -2.08
CA ASN A 140 -20.97 -22.29 -1.32
C ASN A 140 -21.07 -20.80 -0.96
N LYS A 141 -22.30 -20.28 -0.90
CA LYS A 141 -22.55 -18.87 -0.54
C LYS A 141 -21.93 -18.54 0.81
N LEU A 142 -20.91 -17.69 0.79
CA LEU A 142 -20.33 -17.09 1.99
C LEU A 142 -21.28 -16.05 2.59
N PRO A 143 -21.07 -15.58 3.84
CA PRO A 143 -21.90 -14.54 4.43
C PRO A 143 -21.94 -13.24 3.62
N ALA A 144 -20.82 -12.88 2.97
CA ALA A 144 -20.74 -11.72 2.09
C ALA A 144 -19.83 -12.01 0.88
N PRO A 145 -20.16 -11.53 -0.33
CA PRO A 145 -19.31 -11.70 -1.51
C PRO A 145 -17.91 -11.10 -1.33
N SER A 146 -17.78 -10.02 -0.57
CA SER A 146 -16.49 -9.36 -0.26
C SER A 146 -15.46 -10.28 0.40
N GLN A 147 -15.88 -11.39 1.01
CA GLN A 147 -15.00 -12.33 1.70
C GLN A 147 -14.42 -13.42 0.78
N ILE A 148 -14.85 -13.48 -0.49
CA ILE A 148 -14.36 -14.49 -1.43
C ILE A 148 -12.86 -14.31 -1.62
N ASN A 149 -12.11 -15.38 -1.35
CA ASN A 149 -10.68 -15.41 -1.58
C ASN A 149 -10.42 -15.61 -3.09
N VAL A 150 -9.55 -14.78 -3.64
CA VAL A 150 -9.19 -14.74 -5.06
C VAL A 150 -7.71 -15.01 -5.29
N SER A 151 -6.99 -15.56 -4.30
CA SER A 151 -5.54 -15.80 -4.39
C SER A 151 -5.12 -16.55 -5.66
N VAL A 152 -5.87 -17.60 -6.04
CA VAL A 152 -5.60 -18.37 -7.26
C VAL A 152 -5.72 -17.52 -8.53
N VAL A 153 -6.75 -16.68 -8.61
CA VAL A 153 -7.07 -15.91 -9.82
C VAL A 153 -6.45 -14.51 -9.82
N ALA A 154 -5.92 -14.04 -8.68
CA ALA A 154 -5.34 -12.70 -8.54
C ALA A 154 -4.26 -12.40 -9.60
N PRO A 155 -3.34 -13.32 -9.95
CA PRO A 155 -2.43 -13.11 -11.06
C PRO A 155 -3.13 -12.84 -12.39
N LEU A 156 -4.21 -13.55 -12.68
CA LEU A 156 -4.98 -13.45 -13.93
C LEU A 156 -5.79 -12.15 -14.00
N MET A 157 -6.20 -11.62 -12.84
CA MET A 157 -6.91 -10.34 -12.74
C MET A 157 -6.06 -9.13 -13.17
N MET A 158 -4.76 -9.31 -13.40
CA MET A 158 -3.87 -8.28 -13.93
C MET A 158 -4.00 -8.07 -15.44
N ALA A 159 -4.69 -8.95 -16.17
CA ALA A 159 -4.95 -8.75 -17.59
C ALA A 159 -5.72 -7.44 -17.86
N ALA A 160 -5.67 -6.96 -19.11
CA ALA A 160 -6.30 -5.71 -19.51
C ALA A 160 -7.83 -5.81 -19.47
N ASN A 161 -8.38 -6.94 -19.95
CA ASN A 161 -9.81 -7.22 -20.02
C ASN A 161 -10.15 -8.47 -19.20
N VAL A 162 -10.81 -8.27 -18.05
CA VAL A 162 -11.07 -9.30 -17.05
C VAL A 162 -12.52 -9.29 -16.61
N LEU A 163 -13.11 -10.48 -16.46
CA LEU A 163 -14.40 -10.70 -15.83
C LEU A 163 -14.25 -11.71 -14.69
N CYS A 164 -14.50 -11.28 -13.45
CA CYS A 164 -14.47 -12.13 -12.27
C CYS A 164 -15.90 -12.45 -11.82
N LEU A 165 -16.22 -13.73 -11.77
CA LEU A 165 -17.53 -14.29 -11.48
C LEU A 165 -17.48 -15.15 -10.22
N TYR A 166 -18.60 -15.18 -9.53
CA TYR A 166 -18.90 -16.16 -8.51
C TYR A 166 -20.02 -17.07 -9.02
N TYR A 167 -19.88 -18.37 -8.84
CA TYR A 167 -20.87 -19.36 -9.25
C TYR A 167 -21.26 -20.23 -8.06
N ASP A 168 -22.54 -20.22 -7.71
CA ASP A 168 -23.07 -21.01 -6.60
C ASP A 168 -23.61 -22.38 -7.05
N GLY A 169 -23.36 -22.78 -8.30
CA GLY A 169 -23.93 -23.99 -8.89
C GLY A 169 -25.21 -23.77 -9.71
N GLU A 170 -25.86 -22.61 -9.58
CA GLU A 170 -27.05 -22.27 -10.36
C GLU A 170 -26.87 -20.97 -11.13
N VAL A 171 -26.38 -19.93 -10.46
CA VAL A 171 -26.34 -18.56 -10.98
C VAL A 171 -24.91 -18.04 -10.97
N PHE A 172 -24.51 -17.40 -12.07
CA PHE A 172 -23.27 -16.62 -12.13
C PHE A 172 -23.55 -15.19 -11.67
N TYR A 173 -22.78 -14.75 -10.68
CA TYR A 173 -22.81 -13.39 -10.14
C TYR A 173 -21.53 -12.67 -10.56
N VAL A 174 -21.66 -11.44 -11.06
CA VAL A 174 -20.53 -10.59 -11.43
C VAL A 174 -19.94 -9.98 -10.16
N LEU A 175 -18.74 -10.42 -9.79
CA LEU A 175 -17.98 -9.86 -8.67
C LEU A 175 -17.23 -8.60 -9.08
N SER A 176 -16.51 -8.68 -10.20
CA SER A 176 -15.71 -7.58 -10.72
C SER A 176 -15.50 -7.71 -12.22
N SER A 177 -15.26 -6.59 -12.88
CA SER A 177 -14.98 -6.46 -14.31
C SER A 177 -14.02 -5.30 -14.55
N LYS A 178 -13.13 -5.48 -15.52
CA LYS A 178 -12.10 -4.51 -15.94
C LYS A 178 -11.95 -4.55 -17.44
N GLY A 179 -11.73 -3.39 -18.06
CA GLY A 179 -11.55 -3.27 -19.51
C GLY A 179 -12.89 -3.26 -20.27
N PRO A 180 -12.86 -3.48 -21.60
CA PRO A 180 -14.04 -3.39 -22.47
C PRO A 180 -15.23 -4.27 -22.04
N ILE A 181 -14.98 -5.40 -21.37
CA ILE A 181 -16.06 -6.29 -20.89
C ILE A 181 -16.95 -5.62 -19.84
N SER A 182 -16.45 -4.59 -19.15
CA SER A 182 -17.20 -3.85 -18.12
C SER A 182 -18.38 -3.05 -18.70
N GLU A 183 -18.40 -2.77 -20.00
CA GLU A 183 -19.53 -2.14 -20.69
C GLU A 183 -20.76 -3.07 -20.74
N HIS A 184 -20.50 -4.37 -20.85
CA HIS A 184 -21.53 -5.41 -20.88
C HIS A 184 -21.89 -5.90 -19.46
N TYR A 185 -20.88 -6.08 -18.61
CA TYR A 185 -21.04 -6.66 -17.28
C TYR A 185 -20.42 -5.74 -16.24
N LYS A 186 -21.21 -4.82 -15.70
CA LYS A 186 -20.74 -3.84 -14.71
C LYS A 186 -20.48 -4.49 -13.36
N SER A 187 -19.37 -4.09 -12.74
CA SER A 187 -19.07 -4.41 -11.34
C SER A 187 -20.08 -3.74 -10.42
N SER A 188 -20.46 -4.42 -9.34
CA SER A 188 -21.14 -3.75 -8.23
C SER A 188 -20.14 -2.95 -7.41
N GLU A 189 -20.50 -1.73 -7.00
CA GLU A 189 -19.67 -0.91 -6.11
C GLU A 189 -19.59 -1.47 -4.69
N ILE A 190 -20.58 -2.28 -4.28
CA ILE A 190 -20.73 -2.79 -2.92
C ILE A 190 -20.94 -4.30 -2.95
N LEU A 191 -19.95 -5.03 -2.41
CA LEU A 191 -19.95 -6.50 -2.29
C LEU A 191 -20.46 -6.97 -0.91
N THR A 192 -21.61 -6.47 -0.47
CA THR A 192 -22.24 -6.88 0.80
C THR A 192 -23.17 -8.08 0.64
N ASP A 193 -23.98 -8.09 -0.42
CA ASP A 193 -25.07 -9.05 -0.60
C ASP A 193 -25.10 -9.57 -2.04
N TYR A 194 -25.26 -10.89 -2.23
CA TYR A 194 -25.32 -11.51 -3.57
C TYR A 194 -26.51 -11.02 -4.40
N GLU A 195 -27.64 -10.70 -3.75
CA GLU A 195 -28.86 -10.23 -4.43
C GLU A 195 -28.70 -8.87 -5.12
N LYS A 196 -27.69 -8.09 -4.71
CA LYS A 196 -27.35 -6.79 -5.31
C LYS A 196 -26.36 -6.92 -6.46
N LEU A 197 -25.81 -8.10 -6.69
CA LEU A 197 -24.86 -8.34 -7.76
C LEU A 197 -25.59 -8.57 -9.07
N ASN A 198 -25.01 -8.07 -10.16
CA ASN A 198 -25.49 -8.39 -11.50
C ASN A 198 -25.29 -9.89 -11.74
N THR A 199 -26.27 -10.52 -12.38
CA THR A 199 -26.17 -11.91 -12.81
C THR A 199 -25.79 -12.01 -14.28
N LEU A 200 -25.25 -13.15 -14.68
CA LEU A 200 -24.78 -13.42 -16.03
C LEU A 200 -25.30 -14.78 -16.52
N ASP A 201 -25.68 -14.84 -17.80
CA ASP A 201 -25.87 -16.10 -18.53
C ASP A 201 -24.63 -16.37 -19.39
N MET A 202 -23.98 -17.51 -19.16
CA MET A 202 -22.79 -17.93 -19.91
C MET A 202 -23.07 -18.07 -21.41
N LYS A 203 -24.30 -18.44 -21.81
CA LYS A 203 -24.65 -18.52 -23.22
C LYS A 203 -24.63 -17.14 -23.87
N ASP A 204 -25.17 -16.14 -23.20
CA ASP A 204 -25.18 -14.75 -23.67
C ASP A 204 -23.76 -14.18 -23.72
N LEU A 205 -22.93 -14.48 -22.72
CA LEU A 205 -21.50 -14.10 -22.73
C LEU A 205 -20.79 -14.62 -24.00
N PHE A 206 -20.93 -15.90 -24.34
CA PHE A 206 -20.22 -16.45 -25.50
C PHE A 206 -20.89 -16.13 -26.84
N HIS A 207 -22.22 -16.12 -26.93
CA HIS A 207 -22.95 -16.02 -28.20
C HIS A 207 -23.50 -14.64 -28.52
N GLY A 208 -23.71 -13.78 -27.51
CA GLY A 208 -24.30 -12.45 -27.64
C GLY A 208 -23.30 -11.32 -27.45
N THR A 209 -22.29 -11.52 -26.59
CA THR A 209 -21.31 -10.46 -26.29
C THR A 209 -20.25 -10.35 -27.37
N LYS A 210 -19.95 -9.11 -27.74
CA LYS A 210 -18.89 -8.77 -28.68
C LYS A 210 -17.79 -8.04 -27.95
N ILE A 211 -16.55 -8.46 -28.16
CA ILE A 211 -15.38 -7.81 -27.61
C ILE A 211 -14.39 -7.48 -28.71
N HIS A 212 -13.52 -6.54 -28.39
CA HIS A 212 -12.40 -6.15 -29.22
C HIS A 212 -11.34 -7.25 -29.26
N ASP A 213 -10.73 -7.41 -30.44
CA ASP A 213 -9.50 -8.21 -30.55
C ASP A 213 -8.41 -7.65 -29.64
N ASN A 214 -7.50 -8.50 -29.20
CA ASN A 214 -6.50 -8.09 -28.24
C ASN A 214 -5.42 -7.20 -28.88
N VAL A 215 -5.02 -6.15 -28.18
CA VAL A 215 -3.82 -5.37 -28.53
C VAL A 215 -2.63 -5.95 -27.82
N LYS A 216 -1.65 -6.42 -28.60
CA LYS A 216 -0.41 -6.92 -28.02
C LYS A 216 0.35 -5.83 -27.28
N LEU A 217 0.39 -5.95 -25.96
CA LEU A 217 1.27 -5.15 -25.12
C LEU A 217 2.73 -5.56 -25.34
N PRO A 218 3.69 -4.62 -25.22
CA PRO A 218 5.10 -4.97 -25.26
C PRO A 218 5.45 -5.91 -24.10
N ASP A 219 6.37 -6.84 -24.34
CA ASP A 219 6.75 -7.84 -23.35
C ASP A 219 7.18 -7.19 -22.01
N GLY A 220 6.73 -7.79 -20.90
CA GLY A 220 7.01 -7.30 -19.55
C GLY A 220 6.22 -6.05 -19.12
N HIS A 221 5.31 -5.54 -19.96
CA HIS A 221 4.45 -4.42 -19.59
C HIS A 221 3.11 -4.87 -19.00
N ILE A 222 2.61 -4.10 -18.04
CA ILE A 222 1.29 -4.27 -17.44
C ILE A 222 0.36 -3.15 -17.89
N ALA A 223 -0.88 -3.48 -18.23
CA ALA A 223 -1.89 -2.48 -18.53
C ALA A 223 -2.34 -1.77 -17.24
N LEU A 224 -2.14 -0.45 -17.20
CA LEU A 224 -2.61 0.39 -16.10
C LEU A 224 -4.05 0.82 -16.33
N ARG A 225 -4.33 1.35 -17.53
CA ARG A 225 -5.65 1.83 -17.94
C ARG A 225 -5.85 1.65 -19.43
N GLU A 226 -7.09 1.46 -19.83
CA GLU A 226 -7.50 1.21 -21.20
C GLU A 226 -8.74 2.07 -21.50
N ASN A 227 -8.70 2.77 -22.64
CA ASN A 227 -9.86 3.50 -23.17
C ASN A 227 -10.18 3.00 -24.59
N GLU A 228 -11.15 3.59 -25.28
CA GLU A 228 -11.56 3.16 -26.63
C GLU A 228 -10.43 3.24 -27.68
N GLN A 229 -9.45 4.11 -27.48
CA GLN A 229 -8.43 4.48 -28.48
C GLN A 229 -7.03 3.96 -28.17
N GLU A 230 -6.71 3.73 -26.91
CA GLU A 230 -5.37 3.38 -26.46
C GLU A 230 -5.34 2.58 -25.15
N ILE A 231 -4.25 1.86 -24.94
CA ILE A 231 -3.89 1.24 -23.67
C ILE A 231 -2.64 1.94 -23.13
N VAL A 232 -2.70 2.43 -21.90
CA VAL A 232 -1.52 2.91 -21.19
C VAL A 232 -0.96 1.75 -20.39
N ALA A 233 0.26 1.35 -20.74
CA ALA A 233 0.96 0.24 -20.12
C ALA A 233 2.30 0.68 -19.53
N ILE A 234 2.79 -0.08 -18.56
CA ILE A 234 4.04 0.25 -17.87
C ILE A 234 4.93 -0.98 -17.66
N ASP A 235 6.22 -0.82 -17.88
CA ASP A 235 7.22 -1.79 -17.43
C ASP A 235 7.52 -1.56 -15.94
N PHE A 236 6.98 -2.42 -15.08
CA PHE A 236 7.07 -2.27 -13.63
C PHE A 236 8.51 -2.25 -13.11
N ASN A 237 9.40 -3.06 -13.68
CA ASN A 237 10.78 -3.14 -13.20
C ASN A 237 11.57 -1.88 -13.61
N LYS A 238 11.35 -1.38 -14.84
CA LYS A 238 11.92 -0.09 -15.24
C LYS A 238 11.33 1.07 -14.46
N PHE A 239 10.04 1.00 -14.14
CA PHE A 239 9.35 1.99 -13.31
C PHE A 239 10.00 2.15 -11.94
N LEU A 240 10.31 1.05 -11.25
CA LEU A 240 11.02 1.06 -9.97
C LEU A 240 12.43 1.67 -10.04
N ALA A 241 13.04 1.73 -11.23
CA ALA A 241 14.37 2.30 -11.43
C ALA A 241 14.35 3.81 -11.79
N VAL A 242 13.18 4.41 -11.93
CA VAL A 242 13.02 5.83 -12.28
C VAL A 242 13.46 6.72 -11.11
N LYS A 243 14.19 7.80 -11.42
CA LYS A 243 14.67 8.79 -10.42
C LYS A 243 14.08 10.20 -10.59
N ASP A 244 13.74 10.59 -11.81
CA ASP A 244 13.50 12.00 -12.17
C ASP A 244 12.05 12.33 -12.57
N LEU A 245 11.03 11.63 -12.03
CA LEU A 245 9.66 11.76 -12.52
C LEU A 245 8.73 12.44 -11.52
N ASP A 246 8.03 13.50 -11.96
CA ASP A 246 6.85 14.00 -11.26
C ASP A 246 5.65 13.06 -11.52
N LEU A 247 5.72 11.89 -10.88
CA LEU A 247 4.70 10.83 -10.96
C LEU A 247 3.31 11.31 -10.56
N ARG A 248 3.25 12.37 -9.75
CA ARG A 248 2.00 12.97 -9.25
C ARG A 248 1.12 13.47 -10.39
N LEU A 249 1.74 13.94 -11.48
CA LEU A 249 1.03 14.50 -12.63
C LEU A 249 0.74 13.46 -13.72
N THR A 250 1.41 12.31 -13.68
CA THR A 250 1.34 11.31 -14.77
C THR A 250 0.41 10.16 -14.44
N LEU A 251 0.43 9.71 -13.17
CA LEU A 251 -0.35 8.56 -12.70
C LEU A 251 -1.55 9.02 -11.89
N THR A 252 -2.70 8.41 -12.17
CA THR A 252 -3.93 8.56 -11.39
C THR A 252 -3.91 7.69 -10.14
N GLU A 253 -4.84 7.91 -9.21
CA GLU A 253 -4.99 7.05 -8.03
C GLU A 253 -5.21 5.56 -8.40
N ASP A 254 -5.96 5.29 -9.48
CA ASP A 254 -6.26 3.93 -9.92
C ASP A 254 -5.06 3.25 -10.59
N ASP A 255 -4.21 4.03 -11.27
CA ASP A 255 -2.92 3.53 -11.78
C ASP A 255 -2.03 3.08 -10.59
N TRP A 256 -1.99 3.86 -9.51
CA TRP A 256 -1.28 3.50 -8.30
C TRP A 256 -1.84 2.24 -7.63
N LYS A 257 -3.17 2.07 -7.56
CA LYS A 257 -3.78 0.84 -7.05
C LYS A 257 -3.36 -0.38 -7.86
N THR A 258 -3.39 -0.27 -9.19
CA THR A 258 -2.96 -1.34 -10.09
C THR A 258 -1.48 -1.70 -9.86
N LEU A 259 -0.62 -0.69 -9.69
CA LEU A 259 0.79 -0.89 -9.38
C LEU A 259 1.01 -1.59 -8.02
N ILE A 260 0.24 -1.20 -7.00
CA ILE A 260 0.31 -1.81 -5.66
C ILE A 260 -0.19 -3.25 -5.70
N GLN A 261 -1.29 -3.53 -6.40
CA GLN A 261 -1.79 -4.89 -6.60
C GLN A 261 -0.76 -5.76 -7.31
N TYR A 262 -0.15 -5.25 -8.39
CA TYR A 262 0.92 -5.96 -9.09
C TYR A 262 2.13 -6.23 -8.18
N ALA A 263 2.53 -5.25 -7.37
CA ALA A 263 3.60 -5.41 -6.39
C ALA A 263 3.25 -6.45 -5.31
N LYS A 264 1.99 -6.50 -4.85
CA LYS A 264 1.50 -7.50 -3.88
C LYS A 264 1.55 -8.90 -4.46
N ILE A 265 0.92 -9.09 -5.61
CA ILE A 265 0.85 -10.39 -6.29
C ILE A 265 2.26 -10.91 -6.60
N GLY A 266 3.16 -10.05 -7.05
CA GLY A 266 4.54 -10.43 -7.37
C GLY A 266 5.50 -10.47 -6.20
N ASN A 267 5.03 -10.31 -4.96
CA ASN A 267 5.87 -10.26 -3.75
C ASN A 267 6.99 -9.19 -3.82
N LYS A 268 6.70 -8.03 -4.41
CA LYS A 268 7.59 -6.86 -4.59
C LYS A 268 7.13 -5.62 -3.81
N LEU A 269 6.22 -5.77 -2.84
CA LEU A 269 5.72 -4.64 -2.04
C LEU A 269 6.84 -3.90 -1.28
N HIS A 270 7.86 -4.63 -0.80
CA HIS A 270 8.98 -4.01 -0.10
C HIS A 270 9.79 -3.08 -1.02
N ASP A 271 10.11 -3.54 -2.23
CA ASP A 271 10.81 -2.75 -3.23
C ASP A 271 9.98 -1.53 -3.65
N PHE A 272 8.68 -1.74 -3.86
CA PHE A 272 7.73 -0.68 -4.19
C PHE A 272 7.62 0.37 -3.07
N ARG A 273 7.62 -0.05 -1.80
CA ARG A 273 7.64 0.86 -0.65
C ARG A 273 8.91 1.71 -0.61
N THR A 274 10.05 1.08 -0.83
CA THR A 274 11.35 1.76 -0.88
C THR A 274 11.37 2.79 -1.99
N PHE A 275 10.85 2.42 -3.17
CA PHE A 275 10.67 3.33 -4.30
C PHE A 275 9.76 4.52 -3.95
N VAL A 276 8.57 4.28 -3.40
CA VAL A 276 7.62 5.35 -3.02
C VAL A 276 8.21 6.29 -1.96
N ALA A 277 8.93 5.75 -0.98
CA ALA A 277 9.64 6.56 0.02
C ALA A 277 10.73 7.44 -0.61
N HIS A 278 11.50 6.88 -1.56
CA HIS A 278 12.49 7.64 -2.31
C HIS A 278 11.83 8.78 -3.12
N MET A 279 10.78 8.47 -3.89
CA MET A 279 10.06 9.46 -4.70
C MET A 279 9.41 10.56 -3.85
N LYS A 280 8.88 10.23 -2.67
CA LYS A 280 8.38 11.21 -1.69
C LYS A 280 9.48 12.20 -1.28
N ASN A 281 10.65 11.69 -0.92
CA ASN A 281 11.77 12.53 -0.47
C ASN A 281 12.29 13.44 -1.59
N GLU A 282 12.46 12.91 -2.79
CA GLU A 282 12.88 13.72 -3.95
C GLU A 282 11.83 14.77 -4.32
N SER A 283 10.54 14.43 -4.32
CA SER A 283 9.46 15.40 -4.60
C SER A 283 9.48 16.56 -3.59
N ILE A 284 9.61 16.24 -2.29
CA ILE A 284 9.68 17.24 -1.22
C ILE A 284 10.93 18.11 -1.38
N LYS A 285 12.07 17.52 -1.75
CA LYS A 285 13.31 18.27 -1.98
C LYS A 285 13.18 19.26 -3.14
N ILE A 286 12.64 18.81 -4.28
CA ILE A 286 12.39 19.66 -5.45
C ILE A 286 11.42 20.80 -5.09
N ASP A 287 10.32 20.50 -4.41
CA ASP A 287 9.35 21.52 -3.99
C ASP A 287 9.99 22.51 -2.99
N LYS A 288 10.80 22.04 -2.02
CA LYS A 288 11.56 22.90 -1.09
C LYS A 288 12.50 23.86 -1.83
N GLU A 289 13.25 23.35 -2.81
CA GLU A 289 14.17 24.14 -3.64
C GLU A 289 13.40 25.19 -4.47
N GLY A 290 12.29 24.78 -5.10
CA GLY A 290 11.44 25.68 -5.89
C GLY A 290 10.70 26.74 -5.06
N ILE A 291 10.34 26.43 -3.81
CA ILE A 291 9.80 27.41 -2.86
C ILE A 291 10.89 28.39 -2.42
N ARG A 292 12.07 27.87 -2.08
CA ARG A 292 13.22 28.69 -1.65
C ARG A 292 13.65 29.68 -2.73
N SER A 293 13.61 29.31 -4.00
CA SER A 293 13.95 30.22 -5.11
C SER A 293 12.94 31.35 -5.33
N LYS A 294 11.71 31.23 -4.81
CA LYS A 294 10.65 32.24 -4.94
C LYS A 294 10.59 33.23 -3.78
N PHE A 295 11.30 32.94 -2.68
CA PHE A 295 11.30 33.78 -1.49
C PHE A 295 12.54 34.68 -1.49
N ASP A 296 12.34 36.00 -1.39
CA ASP A 296 13.46 36.92 -1.25
C ASP A 296 13.79 37.13 0.23
N PHE A 297 14.89 36.53 0.66
CA PHE A 297 15.37 36.62 2.04
C PHE A 297 16.21 37.88 2.22
N ILE A 298 15.60 39.01 2.50
CA ILE A 298 16.32 40.29 2.61
C ILE A 298 17.05 40.36 3.96
N TYR A 299 16.30 40.26 5.06
CA TYR A 299 16.87 40.37 6.41
C TYR A 299 17.62 39.11 6.83
N LEU A 300 17.18 37.93 6.37
CA LEU A 300 17.87 36.65 6.61
C LEU A 300 19.28 36.62 5.99
N LYS A 301 19.45 37.08 4.74
CA LYS A 301 20.78 37.20 4.11
C LYS A 301 21.66 38.21 4.85
N GLN A 302 21.11 39.38 5.20
CA GLN A 302 21.83 40.40 5.96
C GLN A 302 22.29 39.90 7.33
N ARG A 303 21.44 39.14 8.05
CA ARG A 303 21.79 38.49 9.32
C ARG A 303 22.98 37.55 9.15
N ASP A 304 22.93 36.67 8.17
CA ASP A 304 23.97 35.65 7.95
C ASP A 304 25.32 36.30 7.53
N GLU A 305 25.27 37.39 6.77
CA GLU A 305 26.45 38.21 6.45
C GLU A 305 27.06 38.89 7.69
N ILE A 306 26.23 39.50 8.54
CA ILE A 306 26.69 40.14 9.79
C ILE A 306 27.30 39.09 10.73
N VAL A 307 26.64 37.94 10.90
CA VAL A 307 27.15 36.83 11.72
C VAL A 307 28.49 36.33 11.17
N SER A 308 28.62 36.16 9.85
CA SER A 308 29.88 35.75 9.21
C SER A 308 31.02 36.75 9.48
N LYS A 309 30.74 38.06 9.38
CA LYS A 309 31.71 39.12 9.70
C LYS A 309 32.11 39.10 11.18
N ILE A 310 31.17 38.89 12.10
CA ILE A 310 31.45 38.75 13.54
C ILE A 310 32.37 37.55 13.80
N VAL A 311 32.12 36.41 13.15
CA VAL A 311 32.96 35.20 13.28
C VAL A 311 34.38 35.47 12.76
N GLN A 312 34.52 36.07 11.58
CA GLN A 312 35.83 36.41 11.01
C GLN A 312 36.63 37.37 11.91
N LEU A 313 35.98 38.41 12.45
CA LEU A 313 36.63 39.37 13.35
C LEU A 313 37.09 38.76 14.68
N LYS A 314 36.40 37.72 15.17
CA LYS A 314 36.80 36.99 16.38
C LYS A 314 37.94 36.01 16.13
N LEU A 315 38.06 35.48 14.91
CA LEU A 315 39.17 34.58 14.53
C LEU A 315 40.47 35.34 14.26
N ASN A 316 40.38 36.63 13.92
CA ASN A 316 41.54 37.50 13.78
C ASN A 316 41.95 38.05 15.17
N GLU A 317 43.21 37.81 15.56
CA GLU A 317 43.76 38.18 16.89
C GLU A 317 43.80 39.71 17.17
N ASN A 318 43.57 40.54 16.15
CA ASN A 318 43.48 42.01 16.26
C ASN A 318 42.04 42.50 16.25
N SER A 319 41.19 41.98 17.14
CA SER A 319 39.76 42.28 17.16
C SER A 319 39.49 43.76 17.52
N ASN A 320 39.02 44.55 16.55
CA ASN A 320 38.57 45.93 16.76
C ASN A 320 37.23 45.93 17.54
N SER A 321 37.29 46.21 18.85
CA SER A 321 36.11 46.10 19.73
C SER A 321 34.96 47.03 19.32
N THR A 322 35.28 48.18 18.72
CA THR A 322 34.31 49.16 18.25
C THR A 322 33.49 48.63 17.07
N GLU A 323 34.17 48.02 16.09
CA GLU A 323 33.53 47.43 14.90
C GLU A 323 32.65 46.23 15.26
N LEU A 324 33.11 45.42 16.22
CA LEU A 324 32.35 44.28 16.73
C LEU A 324 31.07 44.70 17.47
N ASN A 325 31.11 45.83 18.19
CA ASN A 325 29.93 46.40 18.83
C ASN A 325 28.93 46.98 17.81
N GLN A 326 29.43 47.62 16.75
CA GLN A 326 28.57 48.12 15.65
C GLN A 326 27.84 46.96 14.94
N LEU A 327 28.54 45.87 14.61
CA LEU A 327 27.92 44.69 14.00
C LEU A 327 26.88 44.03 14.91
N ARG A 328 27.11 43.99 16.23
CA ARG A 328 26.12 43.50 17.20
C ARG A 328 24.88 44.37 17.24
N GLN A 329 25.04 45.69 17.20
CA GLN A 329 23.91 46.61 17.18
C GLN A 329 23.08 46.45 15.91
N GLN A 330 23.73 46.36 14.74
CA GLN A 330 23.06 46.07 13.46
C GLN A 330 22.33 44.72 13.49
N LEU A 331 22.93 43.68 14.08
CA LEU A 331 22.29 42.38 14.25
C LEU A 331 21.02 42.48 15.12
N TYR A 332 21.06 43.25 16.20
CA TYR A 332 19.90 43.50 17.05
C TYR A 332 18.78 44.22 16.30
N GLU A 333 19.11 45.22 15.48
CA GLU A 333 18.14 46.01 14.70
C GLU A 333 17.40 45.16 13.65
N ILE A 334 18.06 44.18 13.02
CA ILE A 334 17.45 43.33 12.00
C ILE A 334 16.92 41.99 12.52
N SER A 335 17.27 41.59 13.75
CA SER A 335 16.98 40.26 14.30
C SER A 335 15.49 39.93 14.25
N ASP A 336 14.62 40.85 14.66
CA ASP A 336 13.18 40.60 14.72
C ASP A 336 12.57 40.48 13.32
N GLN A 337 13.06 41.24 12.34
CA GLN A 337 12.61 41.13 10.95
C GLN A 337 13.10 39.85 10.28
N ALA A 338 14.35 39.45 10.54
CA ALA A 338 14.87 38.16 10.08
C ALA A 338 14.07 36.98 10.65
N LYS A 339 13.64 37.06 11.93
CA LYS A 339 12.75 36.06 12.54
C LYS A 339 11.36 36.05 11.88
N ILE A 340 10.78 37.22 11.60
CA ILE A 340 9.48 37.31 10.93
C ILE A 340 9.56 36.71 9.52
N GLU A 341 10.60 37.03 8.75
CA GLU A 341 10.86 36.40 7.44
C GLU A 341 10.98 34.88 7.55
N GLU A 342 11.71 34.38 8.56
CA GLU A 342 11.90 32.94 8.79
C GLU A 342 10.56 32.26 9.08
N ILE A 343 9.73 32.84 9.96
CA ILE A 343 8.39 32.33 10.27
C ILE A 343 7.50 32.32 9.02
N GLN A 344 7.49 33.41 8.26
CA GLN A 344 6.69 33.51 7.02
C GLN A 344 7.13 32.47 5.99
N TYR A 345 8.44 32.28 5.82
CA TYR A 345 8.97 31.25 4.95
C TYR A 345 8.56 29.85 5.40
N LEU A 346 8.68 29.53 6.70
CA LEU A 346 8.29 28.23 7.24
C LEU A 346 6.79 27.98 7.08
N GLN A 347 5.93 28.98 7.31
CA GLN A 347 4.49 28.88 7.09
C GLN A 347 4.16 28.66 5.61
N TYR A 348 4.76 29.45 4.72
CA TYR A 348 4.59 29.32 3.28
C TYR A 348 5.05 27.95 2.79
N MET A 349 6.23 27.50 3.23
CA MET A 349 6.79 26.19 2.91
C MET A 349 5.88 25.06 3.42
N SER A 350 5.40 25.14 4.66
CA SER A 350 4.50 24.13 5.23
C SER A 350 3.22 23.99 4.42
N LEU A 351 2.59 25.11 4.05
CA LEU A 351 1.38 25.14 3.24
C LEU A 351 1.59 24.51 1.85
N HIS A 352 2.70 24.84 1.19
CA HIS A 352 2.97 24.35 -0.17
C HIS A 352 3.43 22.89 -0.20
N LEU A 353 4.15 22.43 0.84
CA LEU A 353 4.55 21.03 0.97
C LEU A 353 3.40 20.12 1.44
N HIS A 354 2.34 20.68 2.03
CA HIS A 354 1.20 19.90 2.52
C HIS A 354 0.59 19.01 1.43
N THR A 355 0.34 19.57 0.25
CA THR A 355 -0.25 18.82 -0.89
C THR A 355 0.62 17.65 -1.32
N THR A 356 1.93 17.86 -1.40
CA THR A 356 2.91 16.83 -1.76
C THR A 356 2.98 15.72 -0.71
N ARG A 357 3.01 16.10 0.56
CA ARG A 357 3.00 15.15 1.69
C ARG A 357 1.71 14.34 1.68
N GLN A 358 0.56 15.00 1.54
CA GLN A 358 -0.75 14.37 1.52
C GLN A 358 -0.86 13.36 0.38
N PHE A 359 -0.42 13.72 -0.83
CA PHE A 359 -0.41 12.79 -1.96
C PHE A 359 0.38 11.52 -1.64
N TRP A 360 1.63 11.65 -1.21
CA TRP A 360 2.48 10.49 -0.94
C TRP A 360 2.01 9.70 0.29
N SER A 361 1.47 10.35 1.31
CA SER A 361 0.84 9.67 2.44
C SER A 361 -0.37 8.85 2.00
N ASN A 362 -1.19 9.34 1.07
CA ASN A 362 -2.30 8.56 0.51
C ASN A 362 -1.80 7.29 -0.19
N ILE A 363 -0.74 7.40 -1.00
CA ILE A 363 -0.14 6.22 -1.66
C ILE A 363 0.44 5.24 -0.64
N GLN A 364 1.14 5.73 0.38
CA GLN A 364 1.67 4.89 1.47
C GLN A 364 0.56 4.16 2.22
N ASN A 365 -0.58 4.83 2.47
CA ASN A 365 -1.75 4.22 3.09
C ASN A 365 -2.36 3.12 2.22
N LEU A 366 -2.47 3.34 0.90
CA LEU A 366 -2.92 2.29 -0.04
C LEU A 366 -2.00 1.06 -0.03
N ILE A 367 -0.68 1.24 0.06
CA ILE A 367 0.28 0.13 0.18
C ILE A 367 0.02 -0.66 1.46
N HIS A 368 -0.17 0.05 2.58
CA HIS A 368 -0.39 -0.55 3.90
C HIS A 368 -1.71 -1.33 3.99
N GLU A 369 -2.78 -0.78 3.43
CA GLU A 369 -4.07 -1.46 3.33
C GLU A 369 -3.92 -2.78 2.57
N GLN A 370 -3.19 -2.78 1.46
CA GLN A 370 -2.95 -3.97 0.65
C GLN A 370 -2.04 -5.00 1.34
N GLU A 371 -1.09 -4.57 2.15
CA GLU A 371 -0.21 -5.47 2.90
C GLU A 371 -0.94 -6.19 4.05
N LYS A 372 -1.87 -5.49 4.72
CA LYS A 372 -2.72 -6.09 5.75
C LYS A 372 -3.84 -6.94 5.17
N GLY A 373 -4.37 -6.55 4.01
CA GLY A 373 -5.43 -7.27 3.32
C GLY A 373 -4.98 -8.66 2.87
N SER A 374 -5.87 -9.64 2.97
CA SER A 374 -5.68 -10.96 2.38
C SER A 374 -5.80 -10.89 0.84
N TYR A 375 -5.91 -12.02 0.15
CA TYR A 375 -6.36 -12.03 -1.24
C TYR A 375 -7.89 -12.05 -1.30
N SER A 376 -8.58 -11.10 -0.68
CA SER A 376 -10.05 -11.02 -0.78
C SER A 376 -10.46 -10.28 -2.04
N ILE A 377 -11.59 -10.62 -2.66
CA ILE A 377 -12.09 -9.91 -3.85
C ILE A 377 -12.23 -8.40 -3.60
N ASN A 378 -12.55 -7.99 -2.37
CA ASN A 378 -12.69 -6.58 -2.00
C ASN A 378 -11.35 -5.81 -2.08
N ASP A 379 -10.21 -6.49 -1.97
CA ASP A 379 -8.89 -5.88 -2.16
C ASP A 379 -8.54 -5.72 -3.65
N PHE A 380 -9.26 -6.44 -4.52
CA PHE A 380 -9.05 -6.53 -5.96
C PHE A 380 -10.17 -5.87 -6.79
N THR A 381 -11.25 -5.38 -6.17
CA THR A 381 -12.29 -4.62 -6.88
C THR A 381 -11.72 -3.28 -7.33
N PHE A 382 -11.84 -3.00 -8.62
CA PHE A 382 -11.35 -1.77 -9.25
C PHE A 382 -12.23 -0.53 -8.93
N ALA A 383 -13.30 -0.71 -8.14
CA ALA A 383 -14.16 0.39 -7.69
C ALA A 383 -13.50 1.16 -6.54
N SER A 384 -13.63 2.49 -6.55
CA SER A 384 -12.99 3.33 -5.53
C SER A 384 -13.49 2.97 -4.13
N ASN A 385 -12.58 2.55 -3.24
CA ASN A 385 -12.83 2.29 -1.81
C ASN A 385 -13.19 3.57 -1.01
N ARG A 386 -14.03 4.45 -1.55
CA ARG A 386 -14.49 5.69 -0.88
C ARG A 386 -15.40 5.38 0.30
N ALA A 387 -16.18 4.30 0.24
CA ALA A 387 -17.07 3.87 1.32
C ALA A 387 -16.31 3.29 2.53
N ASN A 388 -15.20 2.58 2.33
CA ASN A 388 -14.35 2.10 3.43
C ASN A 388 -13.53 3.25 4.06
N ARG A 389 -13.12 4.25 3.28
CA ARG A 389 -12.48 5.49 3.78
C ARG A 389 -13.38 6.27 4.75
N ALA A 390 -14.69 6.26 4.55
CA ALA A 390 -15.63 6.96 5.44
C ALA A 390 -15.74 6.33 6.84
N LYS A 391 -15.50 5.03 7.00
CA LYS A 391 -15.57 4.36 8.32
C LYS A 391 -14.41 4.72 9.26
N ILE A 392 -13.27 5.15 8.72
CA ILE A 392 -12.07 5.46 9.51
C ILE A 392 -12.04 6.94 9.93
N SER A 393 -12.78 7.82 9.24
CA SER A 393 -12.73 9.27 9.49
C SER A 393 -13.90 9.86 10.29
N THR A 394 -14.88 9.05 10.72
CA THR A 394 -16.07 9.56 11.44
C THR A 394 -16.06 9.37 12.96
N THR A 395 -14.98 8.89 13.57
CA THR A 395 -14.84 8.87 15.02
C THR A 395 -14.00 10.06 15.49
N ASN A 396 -14.73 11.14 15.79
CA ASN A 396 -14.43 12.24 16.71
C ASN A 396 -13.21 13.14 16.41
N ALA A 397 -13.48 14.29 15.80
CA ALA A 397 -12.54 15.39 15.59
C ALA A 397 -12.26 16.25 16.84
N ASP A 398 -12.78 15.90 18.01
CA ASP A 398 -12.69 16.71 19.23
C ASP A 398 -11.75 16.15 20.33
N GLU A 399 -11.05 15.03 20.09
CA GLU A 399 -10.32 14.30 21.16
C GLU A 399 -8.82 14.65 21.34
N TYR A 400 -8.29 15.69 20.70
CA TYR A 400 -6.84 15.99 20.85
C TYR A 400 -6.45 16.56 22.22
N SER A 401 -7.38 17.10 23.02
CA SER A 401 -7.08 17.61 24.37
C SER A 401 -7.13 16.54 25.48
N ASP A 402 -7.69 15.35 25.21
CA ASP A 402 -7.91 14.32 26.23
C ASP A 402 -6.86 13.20 26.23
N ALA A 403 -5.96 13.16 25.25
CA ALA A 403 -4.98 12.07 25.07
C ALA A 403 -4.00 11.88 26.24
N ILE A 404 -3.72 12.91 27.06
CA ILE A 404 -2.84 12.79 28.24
C ILE A 404 -3.54 12.11 29.43
N ASN A 405 -4.88 12.06 29.43
CA ASN A 405 -5.67 11.38 30.45
C ASN A 405 -5.93 9.90 30.17
N ILE A 406 -5.51 9.40 28.99
CA ILE A 406 -5.67 8.00 28.55
C ILE A 406 -4.33 7.25 28.60
N LEU A 407 -3.48 7.53 29.59
CA LEU A 407 -2.27 6.72 29.82
C LEU A 407 -2.60 5.60 30.82
N ASP A 408 -2.87 4.41 30.29
CA ASP A 408 -3.13 3.20 31.09
C ASP A 408 -1.81 2.68 31.69
N HIS A 409 -1.69 2.76 33.02
CA HIS A 409 -0.54 2.29 33.79
C HIS A 409 -0.73 0.87 34.36
N SER A 410 -1.84 0.19 34.07
CA SER A 410 -2.23 -1.08 34.71
C SER A 410 -1.27 -2.25 34.47
N ASN A 411 -0.55 -2.26 33.34
CA ASN A 411 0.32 -3.36 32.90
C ASN A 411 1.79 -2.94 32.69
N VAL A 412 2.21 -1.93 33.45
CA VAL A 412 3.55 -1.32 33.36
C VAL A 412 4.41 -1.84 34.52
N PRO A 413 5.69 -2.20 34.30
CA PRO A 413 6.57 -2.61 35.40
C PRO A 413 6.79 -1.46 36.38
N LEU A 414 6.95 -1.79 37.65
CA LEU A 414 7.20 -0.80 38.68
C LEU A 414 8.71 -0.60 38.92
N PHE A 415 9.11 0.63 39.19
CA PHE A 415 10.47 0.97 39.64
C PHE A 415 10.43 2.04 40.73
N GLU A 416 11.49 2.14 41.51
CA GLU A 416 11.62 3.14 42.56
C GLU A 416 11.84 4.54 41.96
N CYS A 417 10.86 5.42 42.17
CA CYS A 417 10.87 6.78 41.64
C CYS A 417 11.76 7.70 42.47
N ALA A 418 12.64 8.47 41.85
CA ALA A 418 13.51 9.43 42.55
C ALA A 418 12.76 10.66 43.11
N ILE A 419 11.49 10.89 42.73
CA ILE A 419 10.69 12.01 43.24
C ILE A 419 9.84 11.59 44.43
N CYS A 420 8.98 10.56 44.27
CA CYS A 420 8.10 10.11 45.34
C CYS A 420 8.73 9.06 46.25
N MET A 421 9.91 8.51 45.89
CA MET A 421 10.61 7.45 46.64
C MET A 421 9.76 6.18 46.85
N GLU A 422 8.75 5.98 46.00
CA GLU A 422 7.86 4.81 46.00
C GLU A 422 7.98 4.07 44.67
N GLN A 423 7.48 2.82 44.66
CA GLN A 423 7.35 2.06 43.43
C GLN A 423 6.23 2.64 42.56
N GLY A 424 6.58 3.06 41.35
CA GLY A 424 5.63 3.60 40.37
C GLY A 424 5.86 3.07 38.97
N PRO A 425 4.90 3.27 38.05
CA PRO A 425 4.96 2.72 36.69
C PRO A 425 6.16 3.29 35.93
N PHE A 426 6.92 2.42 35.31
CA PHE A 426 8.03 2.78 34.44
C PHE A 426 7.56 3.47 33.16
N VAL A 427 8.27 4.52 32.78
CA VAL A 427 7.99 5.25 31.54
C VAL A 427 9.29 5.48 30.78
N LEU A 428 9.22 5.48 29.45
CA LEU A 428 10.30 5.95 28.61
C LEU A 428 10.20 7.46 28.46
N TRP A 429 11.30 8.16 28.75
CA TRP A 429 11.41 9.60 28.48
C TRP A 429 12.03 9.83 27.11
N LEU A 430 11.52 10.81 26.38
CA LEU A 430 11.90 11.07 24.99
C LEU A 430 12.30 12.53 24.80
N ASN A 431 13.44 12.77 24.17
CA ASN A 431 13.80 14.08 23.64
C ASN A 431 13.16 14.31 22.26
N ALA A 432 13.06 15.57 21.85
CA ALA A 432 12.67 15.91 20.49
C ALA A 432 13.74 15.37 19.51
N PRO A 433 13.35 14.64 18.46
CA PRO A 433 14.30 14.21 17.45
C PRO A 433 14.91 15.42 16.73
N SER A 434 16.20 15.34 16.43
CA SER A 434 16.92 16.38 15.69
C SER A 434 16.48 16.51 14.22
N ASP A 435 15.77 15.50 13.71
CA ASP A 435 15.25 15.43 12.34
C ASP A 435 13.75 15.10 12.37
N LEU A 436 12.91 16.10 12.16
CA LEU A 436 11.45 15.98 12.13
C LEU A 436 10.95 15.13 10.94
N ASP A 437 11.75 14.96 9.89
CA ASP A 437 11.38 14.09 8.77
C ASP A 437 11.45 12.60 9.20
N CYS A 438 12.08 12.29 10.35
CA CYS A 438 12.11 10.97 10.97
C CYS A 438 10.88 10.64 11.85
N THR A 439 9.90 11.53 12.05
CA THR A 439 8.71 11.29 12.91
C THR A 439 7.38 11.36 12.17
N THR A 440 7.39 11.70 10.88
CA THR A 440 6.18 12.04 10.10
C THR A 440 5.71 10.92 9.17
N ASN A 441 6.21 9.70 9.37
CA ASN A 441 5.74 8.50 8.67
C ASN A 441 4.79 7.72 9.59
N ASP A 442 3.59 7.36 9.11
CA ASP A 442 2.60 6.58 9.88
C ASP A 442 3.14 5.23 10.35
N PHE A 443 4.15 4.65 9.69
CA PHE A 443 4.89 3.48 10.20
C PHE A 443 5.65 3.79 11.49
N ILE A 444 6.25 4.98 11.58
CA ILE A 444 6.96 5.45 12.77
C ILE A 444 5.96 5.90 13.84
N ILE A 445 4.76 6.36 13.48
CA ILE A 445 3.70 6.65 14.45
C ILE A 445 3.22 5.35 15.13
N ASN A 446 3.11 4.25 14.37
CA ASN A 446 2.65 2.97 14.90
C ASN A 446 3.77 2.12 15.52
N PHE A 447 5.02 2.26 15.04
CA PHE A 447 6.19 1.48 15.48
C PHE A 447 7.45 2.36 15.59
N PRO A 448 7.46 3.38 16.47
CA PRO A 448 8.49 4.41 16.51
C PRO A 448 9.90 3.89 16.75
N LEU A 449 10.03 2.77 17.47
CA LEU A 449 11.32 2.23 17.88
C LEU A 449 11.83 1.08 16.98
N GLU A 450 10.95 0.48 16.17
CA GLU A 450 11.32 -0.56 15.19
C GLU A 450 11.67 0.07 13.83
N GLY A 451 11.04 1.20 13.47
CA GLY A 451 11.19 1.79 12.14
C GLY A 451 12.36 2.75 11.93
N ASN A 452 13.07 3.16 12.97
CA ASN A 452 14.20 4.07 12.82
C ASN A 452 15.19 3.99 14.00
N GLU A 453 16.42 3.53 13.75
CA GLU A 453 17.46 3.45 14.79
C GLU A 453 17.81 4.82 15.38
N LYS A 454 17.63 5.92 14.64
CA LYS A 454 17.87 7.28 15.16
C LYS A 454 16.90 7.68 16.27
N LEU A 455 15.71 7.06 16.33
CA LEU A 455 14.74 7.30 17.42
C LEU A 455 15.14 6.61 18.72
N LYS A 456 15.96 5.55 18.69
CA LYS A 456 16.55 4.97 19.91
C LYS A 456 17.42 5.99 20.66
N ASN A 457 18.09 6.87 19.92
CA ASN A 457 18.91 7.95 20.49
C ASN A 457 18.08 9.09 21.10
N CYS A 458 16.76 9.10 20.91
CA CYS A 458 15.87 10.07 21.55
C CYS A 458 15.46 9.63 22.96
N ILE A 459 15.78 8.39 23.38
CA ILE A 459 15.48 7.91 24.73
C ILE A 459 16.42 8.61 25.72
N VAL A 460 15.81 9.29 26.71
CA VAL A 460 16.52 10.01 27.77
C VAL A 460 16.38 9.25 29.08
N SER A 461 17.44 9.28 29.90
CA SER A 461 17.39 8.77 31.27
C SER A 461 16.75 9.80 32.19
N ASN A 462 15.63 9.46 32.82
CA ASN A 462 15.01 10.28 33.88
C ASN A 462 14.27 9.36 34.89
N PRO A 463 14.75 9.22 36.15
CA PRO A 463 14.28 8.19 37.09
C PRO A 463 12.99 8.63 37.78
N VAL A 464 11.97 8.94 36.98
CA VAL A 464 10.69 9.49 37.44
C VAL A 464 9.56 8.60 36.95
N CYS A 465 8.74 8.09 37.88
CA CYS A 465 7.63 7.22 37.55
C CYS A 465 6.50 7.96 36.81
N GLY A 466 5.66 7.21 36.09
CA GLY A 466 4.59 7.77 35.27
C GLY A 466 3.62 8.68 36.04
N PHE A 467 3.36 8.39 37.31
CA PHE A 467 2.54 9.25 38.17
C PHE A 467 3.20 10.60 38.43
N CYS A 468 4.47 10.60 38.84
CA CYS A 468 5.23 11.83 39.05
C CYS A 468 5.49 12.57 37.74
N ALA A 469 5.70 11.85 36.63
CA ALA A 469 5.91 12.39 35.31
C ALA A 469 4.69 13.19 34.83
N LYS A 470 3.48 12.64 35.03
CA LYS A 470 2.22 13.31 34.70
C LYS A 470 2.06 14.62 35.47
N SER A 471 2.30 14.59 36.78
CA SER A 471 2.26 15.79 37.62
C SER A 471 3.33 16.81 37.22
N TYR A 472 4.52 16.35 36.87
CA TYR A 472 5.66 17.18 36.47
C TYR A 472 5.40 17.92 35.14
N ILE A 473 4.83 17.24 34.13
CA ILE A 473 4.44 17.87 32.86
C ILE A 473 3.37 18.94 33.08
N ASN A 474 2.34 18.64 33.88
CA ASN A 474 1.25 19.58 34.14
C ASN A 474 1.73 20.88 34.79
N VAL A 475 2.79 20.82 35.61
CA VAL A 475 3.39 22.01 36.24
C VAL A 475 4.36 22.73 35.30
N ALA A 476 5.14 22.00 34.50
CA ALA A 476 6.12 22.55 33.58
C ALA A 476 5.47 23.28 32.39
N MET A 477 4.43 22.69 31.78
CA MET A 477 3.71 23.29 30.64
C MET A 477 3.01 24.62 31.00
N ASN A 478 2.70 24.84 32.28
CA ASN A 478 2.08 26.09 32.74
C ASN A 478 3.09 27.21 32.99
N ASN A 479 4.40 26.94 33.07
CA ASN A 479 5.41 27.91 33.52
C ASN A 479 6.61 28.10 32.59
N ALA A 480 6.92 27.14 31.70
CA ALA A 480 8.04 27.26 30.76
C ALA A 480 7.75 26.47 29.47
N ASN A 481 8.04 27.07 28.31
CA ASN A 481 7.85 26.47 26.98
C ASN A 481 8.78 25.26 26.69
N GLN A 482 9.44 24.68 27.70
CA GLN A 482 10.36 23.55 27.52
C GLN A 482 10.34 22.61 28.74
N LEU A 483 10.06 21.33 28.48
CA LEU A 483 10.11 20.27 29.48
C LEU A 483 11.57 19.83 29.70
N ILE A 484 11.96 19.60 30.95
CA ILE A 484 13.34 19.29 31.33
C ILE A 484 13.35 18.04 32.24
N THR A 485 14.36 17.17 32.15
CA THR A 485 14.49 16.02 33.07
C THR A 485 14.98 16.46 34.47
N LEU A 486 14.98 15.55 35.47
CA LEU A 486 15.59 15.83 36.78
C LEU A 486 17.06 16.24 36.67
N TYR A 487 17.76 15.76 35.64
CA TYR A 487 19.15 16.09 35.35
C TYR A 487 19.32 17.39 34.54
N ARG A 488 18.23 18.14 34.33
CA ARG A 488 18.18 19.38 33.54
C ARG A 488 18.50 19.19 32.05
N GLU A 489 18.21 18.03 31.49
CA GLU A 489 18.31 17.77 30.05
C GLU A 489 16.97 18.07 29.34
N PRO A 490 16.96 18.65 28.13
CA PRO A 490 15.73 18.86 27.37
C PRO A 490 14.97 17.57 27.10
N CYS A 491 13.65 17.62 27.21
CA CYS A 491 12.77 16.50 26.98
C CYS A 491 11.51 16.97 26.24
N ALA A 492 10.90 16.09 25.46
CA ALA A 492 9.65 16.35 24.74
C ALA A 492 8.45 15.69 25.44
N GLY A 493 8.65 14.56 26.12
CA GLY A 493 7.56 13.87 26.82
C GLY A 493 7.96 12.48 27.33
N PHE A 494 6.96 11.67 27.71
CA PHE A 494 7.17 10.29 28.13
C PHE A 494 6.08 9.36 27.60
N ILE A 495 6.39 8.05 27.52
CA ILE A 495 5.47 7.00 27.08
C ILE A 495 5.43 5.88 28.14
N PRO A 496 4.24 5.45 28.61
CA PRO A 496 4.11 4.24 29.43
C PRO A 496 4.35 2.99 28.60
N LEU A 497 5.07 2.02 29.15
CA LEU A 497 5.39 0.78 28.43
C LEU A 497 4.68 -0.44 29.01
N ASN A 498 3.92 -1.13 28.15
CA ASN A 498 3.22 -2.37 28.52
C ASN A 498 4.16 -3.58 28.43
N TRP A 499 4.33 -4.33 29.53
CA TRP A 499 5.19 -5.52 29.64
C TRP A 499 4.63 -6.77 28.93
N SER A 500 3.34 -6.76 28.62
CA SER A 500 2.67 -7.85 27.89
C SER A 500 3.16 -7.95 26.43
N ASN A 501 3.64 -6.84 25.86
CA ASN A 501 4.21 -6.82 24.51
C ASN A 501 5.69 -7.24 24.53
N LYS A 502 6.03 -8.31 23.79
CA LYS A 502 7.39 -8.87 23.72
C LYS A 502 8.42 -7.89 23.12
N SER A 503 8.05 -7.06 22.14
CA SER A 503 8.97 -6.08 21.52
C SER A 503 9.43 -5.02 22.53
N ASN A 504 8.55 -4.60 23.44
CA ASN A 504 8.85 -3.58 24.46
C ASN A 504 9.89 -4.03 25.49
N ARG A 505 9.99 -5.34 25.77
CA ARG A 505 10.88 -5.87 26.82
C ARG A 505 12.35 -5.57 26.56
N SER A 506 12.78 -5.64 25.29
CA SER A 506 14.17 -5.35 24.90
C SER A 506 14.57 -3.88 25.18
N LEU A 507 13.63 -2.96 24.93
CA LEU A 507 13.80 -1.51 25.11
C LEU A 507 13.78 -1.12 26.59
N ILE A 508 12.90 -1.74 27.38
CA ILE A 508 12.83 -1.57 28.83
C ILE A 508 14.14 -2.04 29.48
N ASN A 509 14.64 -3.22 29.11
CA ASN A 509 15.89 -3.76 29.65
C ASN A 509 17.09 -2.87 29.33
N THR A 510 17.14 -2.31 28.10
CA THR A 510 18.19 -1.36 27.70
C THR A 510 18.11 -0.08 28.55
N SER A 511 16.91 0.46 28.75
CA SER A 511 16.71 1.70 29.51
C SER A 511 16.98 1.52 31.01
N LEU A 512 16.48 0.44 31.63
CA LEU A 512 16.77 0.07 33.02
C LEU A 512 18.28 -0.16 33.26
N SER A 513 18.98 -0.76 32.29
CA SER A 513 20.43 -0.94 32.39
C SER A 513 21.20 0.39 32.38
N ASN A 514 20.67 1.41 31.69
CA ASN A 514 21.22 2.76 31.68
C ASN A 514 20.89 3.54 32.96
N PHE A 515 19.73 3.29 33.57
CA PHE A 515 19.37 3.84 34.89
C PHE A 515 20.27 3.34 36.02
N ASN A 516 20.64 2.06 36.02
CA ASN A 516 21.49 1.48 37.06
C ASN A 516 22.98 1.78 36.89
N ARG A 517 23.38 2.49 35.83
CA ARG A 517 24.78 2.80 35.49
C ARG A 517 25.20 4.26 35.76
N LYS A 518 24.26 5.13 36.12
CA LYS A 518 24.49 6.54 36.48
C LYS A 518 23.89 6.80 37.86
#